data_AF-F9EH67-F1
#
_entry.id   AF-F9EH67-F1
#
_cell.length_a   1.000
_cell.length_b   1.000
_cell.length_c   1.000
_cell.angle_alpha   90.00
_cell.angle_beta   90.00
_cell.angle_gamma   90.00
#
_symmetry.space_group_name_H-M   'P 1'
#
loop_
_entity.id
_entity.type
_entity.pdbx_description
1 polymer ?
#
loop_
_entity_poly.entity_id
_entity_poly.type
_entity_poly.pdbx_seq_one_letter_code
_entity_poly.pdbx_strand_id
1 'polypeptide(L)'
;MFTNRLGTPTKTHLSGTVEEISLLHSQGKRVAILRNTTPSAPASTTDAIQQLTALNDYLNSIKDEALYSIYSSSEQLMQIINNTLNNVARDYEPPNVPSASSAHSSEADPSSGVWPSVEIERYTETDSKGRLKNKRRLYLTLTNRTRQPVTDVSYRYEDSDDESSGLFDLNFNPNNVINTMAPDAIQRYPIMQVLGSPNEADCIVAWTDVNEVSHETKASVRIS
;
A
#
# COMPACT_ATOMS: atom_id res chain seq x y z
N MET A 1 13.76 6.24 -7.35
CA MET A 1 13.96 4.94 -6.67
C MET A 1 15.38 4.90 -6.10
N PHE A 2 15.57 4.39 -4.88
CA PHE A 2 16.85 4.41 -4.16
C PHE A 2 17.24 3.02 -3.61
N THR A 3 18.50 2.61 -3.77
CA THR A 3 18.99 1.27 -3.34
C THR A 3 20.09 1.31 -2.28
N ASN A 4 21.17 2.07 -2.44
CA ASN A 4 22.25 2.09 -1.43
C ASN A 4 22.99 3.42 -1.38
N ARG A 5 22.60 4.37 -2.23
CA ARG A 5 23.29 5.65 -2.41
C ARG A 5 22.29 6.76 -2.69
N LEU A 6 22.58 7.95 -2.17
CA LEU A 6 21.82 9.15 -2.46
C LEU A 6 22.19 9.73 -3.83
N GLY A 7 23.47 9.61 -4.20
CA GLY A 7 24.02 10.08 -5.47
C GLY A 7 25.10 11.14 -5.30
N THR A 8 25.44 11.80 -6.40
CA THR A 8 26.46 12.86 -6.43
C THR A 8 25.84 14.21 -6.10
N PRO A 9 26.40 14.97 -5.14
CA PRO A 9 25.93 16.32 -4.84
C PRO A 9 25.95 17.25 -6.06
N THR A 10 25.00 18.16 -6.10
CA THR A 10 25.00 19.27 -7.07
C THR A 10 25.50 20.54 -6.39
N LYS A 11 25.47 21.68 -7.09
CA LYS A 11 25.90 22.96 -6.50
C LYS A 11 25.03 23.38 -5.31
N THR A 12 23.79 22.88 -5.23
CA THR A 12 22.75 23.36 -4.32
C THR A 12 22.08 22.24 -3.53
N HIS A 13 22.20 20.97 -3.93
CA HIS A 13 21.51 19.85 -3.29
C HIS A 13 22.42 18.65 -3.02
N LEU A 14 21.98 17.81 -2.09
CA LEU A 14 22.69 16.59 -1.66
C LEU A 14 22.85 15.56 -2.78
N SER A 15 21.93 15.54 -3.76
CA SER A 15 22.15 14.86 -5.03
C SER A 15 21.26 15.42 -6.15
N GLY A 16 21.59 15.10 -7.40
CA GLY A 16 20.74 15.47 -8.55
C GLY A 16 19.32 14.90 -8.46
N THR A 17 19.15 13.69 -7.92
CA THR A 17 17.82 13.12 -7.67
C THR A 17 17.06 13.90 -6.62
N VAL A 18 17.72 14.37 -5.55
CA VAL A 18 17.11 15.21 -4.51
C VAL A 18 16.67 16.55 -5.09
N GLU A 19 17.52 17.16 -5.92
CA GLU A 19 17.20 18.41 -6.62
C GLU A 19 15.94 18.27 -7.48
N GLU A 20 15.83 17.18 -8.24
CA GLU A 20 14.67 16.95 -9.10
C GLU A 20 13.39 16.64 -8.31
N ILE A 21 13.49 15.89 -7.22
CA ILE A 21 12.36 15.68 -6.30
C ILE A 21 11.91 17.03 -5.72
N SER A 22 12.84 17.86 -5.25
CA SER A 22 12.54 19.18 -4.67
C SER A 22 11.86 20.10 -5.68
N LEU A 23 12.34 20.09 -6.93
CA LEU A 23 11.73 20.85 -8.02
C LEU A 23 10.30 20.39 -8.30
N LEU A 24 10.06 19.07 -8.41
CA LEU A 24 8.72 18.52 -8.64
C LEU A 24 7.77 18.86 -7.48
N HIS A 25 8.25 18.78 -6.24
CA HIS A 25 7.51 19.21 -5.06
C HIS A 25 7.13 20.69 -5.11
N SER A 26 8.08 21.57 -5.47
CA SER A 26 7.80 23.00 -5.63
C SER A 26 6.75 23.31 -6.70
N GLN A 27 6.55 22.40 -7.66
CA GLN A 27 5.53 22.50 -8.71
C GLN A 27 4.19 21.87 -8.30
N GLY A 28 4.05 21.40 -7.05
CA GLY A 28 2.86 20.70 -6.57
C GLY A 28 2.67 19.30 -7.16
N LYS A 29 3.70 18.73 -7.79
CA LYS A 29 3.64 17.38 -8.35
C LYS A 29 3.95 16.36 -7.26
N ARG A 30 3.12 15.33 -7.17
CA ARG A 30 3.35 14.20 -6.26
C ARG A 30 4.46 13.31 -6.83
N VAL A 31 5.45 13.00 -6.01
CA VAL A 31 6.56 12.11 -6.38
C VAL A 31 6.51 10.85 -5.54
N ALA A 32 6.55 9.69 -6.21
CA ALA A 32 6.68 8.40 -5.54
C ALA A 32 8.16 8.08 -5.28
N ILE A 33 8.50 7.87 -4.01
CA ILE A 33 9.86 7.56 -3.57
C ILE A 33 9.91 6.10 -3.11
N LEU A 34 10.52 5.26 -3.95
CA LEU A 34 10.62 3.82 -3.70
C LEU A 34 12.02 3.44 -3.19
N ARG A 35 12.07 2.75 -2.05
CA ARG A 35 13.28 2.27 -1.39
C ARG A 35 13.45 0.76 -1.57
N ASN A 36 14.51 0.36 -2.25
CA ASN A 36 14.89 -1.04 -2.40
C ASN A 36 15.66 -1.52 -1.16
N THR A 37 15.19 -2.60 -0.54
CA THR A 37 15.80 -3.28 0.62
C THR A 37 16.12 -4.75 0.34
N THR A 38 16.12 -5.19 -0.93
CA THR A 38 16.55 -6.53 -1.31
C THR A 38 17.95 -6.83 -0.75
N PRO A 39 18.20 -8.03 -0.21
CA PRO A 39 19.50 -8.39 0.35
C PRO A 39 20.64 -8.10 -0.64
N SER A 40 21.62 -7.34 -0.18
CA SER A 40 22.82 -6.97 -0.92
C SER A 40 24.03 -7.09 -0.01
N ALA A 41 25.22 -7.20 -0.58
CA ALA A 41 26.46 -7.11 0.18
C ALA A 41 26.48 -5.80 1.00
N PRO A 42 26.86 -5.85 2.29
CA PRO A 42 26.92 -4.67 3.14
C PRO A 42 27.95 -3.67 2.59
N ALA A 43 27.70 -2.38 2.82
CA ALA A 43 28.63 -1.32 2.46
C ALA A 43 29.95 -1.51 3.22
N SER A 44 31.04 -1.75 2.48
CA SER A 44 32.36 -2.05 3.06
C SER A 44 33.36 -0.90 2.98
N THR A 45 33.11 0.09 2.13
CA THR A 45 33.96 1.28 1.99
C THR A 45 33.37 2.45 2.77
N THR A 46 34.24 3.34 3.27
CA THR A 46 33.84 4.56 3.98
C THR A 46 32.85 5.39 3.18
N ASP A 47 33.10 5.58 1.89
CA ASP A 47 32.23 6.33 0.98
C ASP A 47 30.86 5.66 0.83
N ALA A 48 30.81 4.33 0.73
CA ALA A 48 29.54 3.60 0.62
C ALA A 48 28.72 3.68 1.92
N ILE A 49 29.39 3.66 3.08
CA ILE A 49 28.74 3.84 4.38
C ILE A 49 28.17 5.26 4.48
N GLN A 50 28.95 6.29 4.14
CA GLN A 50 28.50 7.68 4.16
C GLN A 50 27.33 7.93 3.22
N GLN A 51 27.37 7.37 2.00
CA GLN A 51 26.27 7.46 1.03
C GLN A 51 24.99 6.78 1.50
N LEU A 52 25.11 5.66 2.21
CA LEU A 52 23.96 4.97 2.79
C LEU A 52 23.36 5.75 3.97
N THR A 53 24.20 6.33 4.84
CA THR A 53 23.77 7.19 5.94
C THR A 53 23.05 8.42 5.41
N ALA A 54 23.66 9.16 4.47
CA ALA A 54 23.05 10.35 3.88
C ALA A 54 21.71 10.04 3.18
N LEU A 55 21.61 8.86 2.55
CA LEU A 55 20.35 8.40 1.98
C LEU A 55 19.29 8.16 3.04
N ASN A 56 19.62 7.46 4.13
CA ASN A 56 18.66 7.20 5.20
C ASN A 56 18.19 8.50 5.85
N ASP A 57 19.09 9.45 6.09
CA ASP A 57 18.75 10.77 6.66
C ASP A 57 17.79 11.53 5.75
N TYR A 58 18.07 11.57 4.44
CA TYR A 58 17.19 12.19 3.46
C TYR A 58 15.82 11.51 3.36
N LEU A 59 15.78 10.18 3.30
CA LEU A 59 14.51 9.46 3.24
C LEU A 59 13.68 9.69 4.50
N ASN A 60 14.31 9.75 5.67
CA ASN A 60 13.63 10.07 6.92
C ASN A 60 13.07 11.50 6.96
N SER A 61 13.72 12.46 6.31
CA SER A 61 13.23 13.85 6.28
C SER A 61 12.08 14.07 5.30
N ILE A 62 11.95 13.25 4.26
CA ILE A 62 10.95 13.47 3.18
C ILE A 62 9.79 12.46 3.20
N LYS A 63 9.86 11.40 4.02
CA LYS A 63 8.85 10.34 4.05
C LYS A 63 7.43 10.84 4.34
N ASP A 64 7.30 11.92 5.11
CA ASP A 64 5.99 12.49 5.51
C ASP A 64 5.44 13.47 4.45
N GLU A 65 6.29 13.87 3.50
CA GLU A 65 5.97 14.82 2.45
C GLU A 65 5.74 14.15 1.08
N ALA A 66 6.22 12.92 0.89
CA ALA A 66 6.17 12.21 -0.39
C ALA A 66 5.47 10.85 -0.28
N LEU A 67 5.03 10.30 -1.42
CA LEU A 67 4.53 8.92 -1.48
C LEU A 67 5.72 7.96 -1.32
N TYR A 68 6.09 7.66 -0.08
CA TYR A 68 7.21 6.80 0.26
C TYR A 68 6.78 5.33 0.40
N SER A 69 7.55 4.40 -0.14
CA SER A 69 7.33 2.96 0.05
C SER A 69 8.63 2.18 -0.02
N ILE A 70 8.69 1.07 0.71
CA ILE A 70 9.84 0.15 0.72
C ILE A 70 9.48 -1.17 0.02
N TYR A 71 10.44 -1.81 -0.62
CA TYR A 71 10.24 -3.14 -1.21
C TYR A 71 11.52 -3.98 -1.13
N SER A 72 11.36 -5.29 -0.94
CA SER A 72 12.46 -6.26 -0.90
C SER A 72 12.38 -7.33 -1.98
N SER A 73 11.26 -7.40 -2.73
CA SER A 73 11.06 -8.33 -3.85
C SER A 73 10.46 -7.66 -5.09
N SER A 74 10.58 -8.33 -6.24
CA SER A 74 10.01 -7.88 -7.51
C SER A 74 8.47 -7.85 -7.48
N GLU A 75 7.85 -8.80 -6.77
CA GLU A 75 6.39 -8.85 -6.60
C GLU A 75 5.88 -7.64 -5.82
N GLN A 76 6.57 -7.27 -4.71
CA GLN A 76 6.25 -6.07 -3.94
C GLN A 76 6.41 -4.80 -4.77
N LEU A 77 7.48 -4.70 -5.56
CA LEU A 77 7.70 -3.57 -6.47
C LEU A 77 6.55 -3.43 -7.48
N MET A 78 6.18 -4.54 -8.14
CA MET A 78 5.07 -4.55 -9.10
C MET A 78 3.75 -4.14 -8.45
N GLN A 79 3.50 -4.58 -7.21
CA GLN A 79 2.32 -4.18 -6.46
C GLN A 79 2.33 -2.66 -6.21
N ILE A 80 3.44 -2.11 -5.69
CA ILE A 80 3.55 -0.68 -5.41
C ILE A 80 3.40 0.16 -6.69
N ILE A 81 4.00 -0.26 -7.82
CA ILE A 81 3.88 0.44 -9.10
C ILE A 81 2.42 0.47 -9.56
N ASN A 82 1.76 -0.69 -9.58
CA ASN A 82 0.36 -0.78 -10.00
C ASN A 82 -0.55 0.08 -9.12
N ASN A 83 -0.30 0.10 -7.81
CA ASN A 83 -1.04 0.96 -6.87
C ASN A 83 -0.81 2.44 -7.14
N THR A 84 0.45 2.83 -7.35
CA THR A 84 0.83 4.22 -7.63
C THR A 84 0.18 4.71 -8.92
N LEU A 85 0.21 3.90 -9.98
CA LEU A 85 -0.41 4.24 -11.27
C LEU A 85 -1.93 4.34 -11.18
N ASN A 86 -2.59 3.43 -10.45
CA ASN A 86 -4.03 3.49 -10.23
C ASN A 86 -4.45 4.76 -9.47
N ASN A 87 -3.63 5.22 -8.51
CA ASN A 87 -3.87 6.47 -7.80
C ASN A 87 -3.72 7.69 -8.72
N VAL A 88 -2.63 7.74 -9.51
CA VAL A 88 -2.38 8.86 -10.45
C VAL A 88 -3.41 8.93 -11.57
N ALA A 89 -3.90 7.78 -12.06
CA ALA A 89 -4.91 7.73 -13.11
C ALA A 89 -6.28 8.28 -12.66
N ARG A 90 -6.59 8.22 -11.35
CA ARG A 90 -7.84 8.74 -10.78
C ARG A 90 -7.78 10.23 -10.42
N ASP A 91 -6.59 10.77 -10.14
CA ASP A 91 -6.38 12.23 -10.03
C ASP A 91 -6.58 12.96 -11.38
N TYR A 92 -6.67 12.22 -12.49
CA TYR A 92 -6.91 12.73 -13.85
C TYR A 92 -8.40 12.66 -14.28
N GLU A 93 -9.34 12.58 -13.34
CA GLU A 93 -10.75 12.86 -13.65
C GLU A 93 -10.91 14.35 -14.04
N PRO A 94 -11.60 14.68 -15.15
CA PRO A 94 -11.83 16.07 -15.53
C PRO A 94 -12.61 16.79 -14.42
N PRO A 95 -12.43 18.11 -14.25
CA PRO A 95 -12.93 18.84 -13.09
C PRO A 95 -14.46 18.71 -13.03
N ASN A 96 -14.95 17.88 -12.12
CA ASN A 96 -16.37 17.80 -11.86
C ASN A 96 -16.78 19.02 -11.03
N VAL A 97 -17.78 19.72 -11.57
CA VAL A 97 -18.38 20.95 -11.06
C VAL A 97 -18.70 20.83 -9.56
N PRO A 98 -18.40 21.83 -8.73
CA PRO A 98 -18.62 21.75 -7.29
C PRO A 98 -20.12 21.63 -7.00
N SER A 99 -20.56 20.45 -6.57
CA SER A 99 -21.85 20.31 -5.93
C SER A 99 -21.73 20.76 -4.48
N ALA A 100 -22.58 21.73 -4.15
CA ALA A 100 -22.55 22.53 -2.93
C ALA A 100 -22.41 21.70 -1.65
N SER A 101 -21.64 22.26 -0.71
CA SER A 101 -21.62 21.88 0.69
C SER A 101 -23.03 21.74 1.24
N SER A 102 -23.30 20.63 1.93
CA SER A 102 -24.16 20.67 3.09
C SER A 102 -23.31 20.27 4.29
N ALA A 103 -22.97 21.27 5.10
CA ALA A 103 -22.56 21.06 6.46
C ALA A 103 -23.76 20.47 7.22
N HIS A 104 -23.67 19.22 7.64
CA HIS A 104 -24.50 18.71 8.71
C HIS A 104 -23.63 17.93 9.70
N SER A 105 -23.76 18.37 10.94
CA SER A 105 -23.23 17.85 12.18
C SER A 105 -23.47 16.36 12.38
N SER A 106 -22.39 15.64 12.66
CA SER A 106 -22.28 14.58 13.69
C SER A 106 -23.45 13.61 13.84
N GLU A 107 -23.60 12.71 12.89
CA GLU A 107 -23.78 11.27 13.15
C GLU A 107 -22.86 10.57 12.16
N ALA A 108 -21.86 9.85 12.65
CA ALA A 108 -20.94 9.13 11.78
C ALA A 108 -21.75 8.13 10.94
N ASP A 109 -21.73 8.28 9.62
CA ASP A 109 -22.29 7.28 8.71
C ASP A 109 -21.60 5.94 9.05
N PRO A 110 -22.34 4.92 9.51
CA PRO A 110 -21.74 3.65 9.92
C PRO A 110 -21.06 2.91 8.76
N SER A 111 -21.29 3.36 7.52
CA SER A 111 -20.61 2.84 6.32
C SER A 111 -19.34 3.62 5.94
N SER A 112 -19.08 4.76 6.59
CA SER A 112 -17.85 5.55 6.40
C SER A 112 -16.67 4.88 7.11
N GLY A 113 -15.67 4.46 6.34
CA GLY A 113 -14.46 3.82 6.85
C GLY A 113 -13.68 3.11 5.75
N VAL A 114 -12.59 2.45 6.12
CA VAL A 114 -11.80 1.63 5.19
C VAL A 114 -12.18 0.17 5.29
N TRP A 115 -13.04 -0.31 4.39
CA TRP A 115 -13.65 -1.63 4.53
C TRP A 115 -12.88 -2.74 3.83
N PRO A 116 -12.61 -3.88 4.50
CA PRO A 116 -12.06 -5.06 3.86
C PRO A 116 -13.15 -5.87 3.14
N SER A 117 -12.78 -6.52 2.04
CA SER A 117 -13.62 -7.49 1.32
C SER A 117 -12.74 -8.50 0.57
N VAL A 118 -13.30 -9.64 0.16
CA VAL A 118 -12.60 -10.65 -0.63
C VAL A 118 -13.13 -10.68 -2.04
N GLU A 119 -12.22 -10.58 -3.00
CA GLU A 119 -12.50 -10.72 -4.42
C GLU A 119 -11.91 -12.05 -4.93
N ILE A 120 -12.72 -12.79 -5.70
CA ILE A 120 -12.36 -14.09 -6.24
C ILE A 120 -12.36 -14.02 -7.77
N GLU A 121 -11.18 -14.11 -8.37
CA GLU A 121 -11.00 -14.14 -9.81
C GLU A 121 -10.86 -15.60 -10.28
N ARG A 122 -11.73 -16.06 -11.18
CA ARG A 122 -11.70 -17.42 -11.74
C ARG A 122 -11.11 -17.40 -13.14
N TYR A 123 -10.16 -18.29 -13.43
CA TYR A 123 -9.51 -18.39 -14.73
C TYR A 123 -9.22 -19.85 -15.11
N THR A 124 -9.02 -20.10 -16.40
CA THR A 124 -8.68 -21.42 -16.94
C THR A 124 -7.23 -21.44 -17.38
N GLU A 125 -6.48 -22.45 -16.96
CA GLU A 125 -5.12 -22.69 -17.42
C GLU A 125 -5.03 -24.07 -18.06
N THR A 126 -4.26 -24.19 -19.14
CA THR A 126 -4.05 -25.48 -19.81
C THR A 126 -2.81 -26.14 -19.22
N ASP A 127 -2.92 -27.37 -18.75
CA ASP A 127 -1.77 -28.11 -18.25
C ASP A 127 -0.82 -28.55 -19.39
N SER A 128 0.36 -29.06 -19.03
CA SER A 128 1.35 -29.55 -20.00
C SER A 128 0.87 -30.75 -20.84
N LYS A 129 -0.31 -31.31 -20.54
CA LYS A 129 -0.98 -32.38 -21.28
C LYS A 129 -2.20 -31.89 -22.06
N GLY A 130 -2.39 -30.57 -22.19
CA GLY A 130 -3.50 -29.98 -22.95
C GLY A 130 -4.85 -29.98 -22.25
N ARG A 131 -4.92 -30.32 -20.95
CA ARG A 131 -6.17 -30.37 -20.19
C ARG A 131 -6.45 -29.03 -19.54
N LEU A 132 -7.68 -28.55 -19.69
CA LEU A 132 -8.16 -27.34 -19.02
C LEU A 132 -8.29 -27.59 -17.51
N LYS A 133 -7.70 -26.72 -16.71
CA LYS A 133 -7.87 -26.66 -15.26
C LYS A 133 -8.46 -25.31 -14.86
N ASN A 134 -9.56 -25.37 -14.12
CA ASN A 134 -10.11 -24.19 -13.46
C ASN A 134 -9.24 -23.84 -12.25
N LYS A 135 -8.80 -22.59 -12.18
CA LYS A 135 -8.07 -22.02 -11.05
C LYS A 135 -8.77 -20.77 -10.55
N ARG A 136 -8.48 -20.40 -9.31
CA ARG A 136 -8.93 -19.14 -8.70
C ARG A 136 -7.74 -18.36 -8.15
N ARG A 137 -7.82 -17.03 -8.19
CA ARG A 137 -6.97 -16.10 -7.44
C ARG A 137 -7.86 -15.39 -6.42
N LEU A 138 -7.30 -15.18 -5.25
CA LEU A 138 -7.99 -14.59 -4.12
C LEU A 138 -7.30 -13.27 -3.80
N TYR A 139 -8.09 -12.23 -3.57
CA TYR A 139 -7.57 -10.91 -3.23
C TYR A 139 -8.34 -10.34 -2.03
N LEU A 140 -7.61 -9.84 -1.04
CA LEU A 140 -8.16 -8.91 -0.07
C LEU A 140 -8.22 -7.53 -0.72
N THR A 141 -9.38 -6.89 -0.69
CA THR A 141 -9.57 -5.50 -1.12
C THR A 141 -9.84 -4.63 0.11
N LEU A 142 -9.07 -3.58 0.31
CA LEU A 142 -9.41 -2.49 1.24
C LEU A 142 -10.02 -1.36 0.44
N THR A 143 -11.20 -0.87 0.82
CA THR A 143 -11.91 0.21 0.11
C THR A 143 -12.11 1.40 1.03
N ASN A 144 -11.53 2.55 0.68
CA ASN A 144 -11.73 3.77 1.45
C ASN A 144 -13.09 4.41 1.08
N ARG A 145 -14.05 4.35 2.00
CA ARG A 145 -15.40 4.93 1.85
C ARG A 145 -15.62 6.19 2.67
N THR A 146 -14.55 6.79 3.20
CA THR A 146 -14.64 8.01 4.04
C THR A 146 -14.87 9.29 3.24
N ARG A 147 -14.78 9.22 1.90
CA ARG A 147 -14.79 10.37 0.97
C ARG A 147 -13.70 11.42 1.26
N GLN A 148 -12.69 11.04 2.03
CA GLN A 148 -11.51 11.83 2.36
C GLN A 148 -10.25 10.95 2.23
N PRO A 149 -9.06 11.54 2.06
CA PRO A 149 -7.83 10.77 2.20
C PRO A 149 -7.67 10.28 3.65
N VAL A 150 -7.13 9.07 3.81
CA VAL A 150 -6.81 8.48 5.12
C VAL A 150 -5.35 8.01 5.13
N THR A 151 -4.72 7.97 6.30
CA THR A 151 -3.32 7.55 6.46
C THR A 151 -3.18 6.34 7.36
N ASP A 152 -1.96 5.80 7.42
CA ASP A 152 -1.58 4.72 8.33
C ASP A 152 -2.49 3.48 8.25
N VAL A 153 -2.99 3.18 7.05
CA VAL A 153 -3.94 2.09 6.87
C VAL A 153 -3.20 0.76 6.97
N SER A 154 -3.61 -0.06 7.92
CA SER A 154 -3.09 -1.41 8.11
C SER A 154 -4.25 -2.38 8.30
N TYR A 155 -3.99 -3.66 8.08
CA TYR A 155 -4.99 -4.70 8.34
C TYR A 155 -4.38 -5.85 9.11
N ARG A 156 -5.24 -6.61 9.78
CA ARG A 156 -4.91 -7.88 10.43
C ARG A 156 -6.09 -8.85 10.30
N TYR A 157 -5.78 -10.13 10.43
CA TYR A 157 -6.79 -11.17 10.56
C TYR A 157 -6.87 -11.61 12.02
N GLU A 158 -8.08 -11.76 12.53
CA GLU A 158 -8.38 -12.41 13.79
C GLU A 158 -9.13 -13.71 13.50
N ASP A 159 -8.80 -14.77 14.24
CA ASP A 159 -9.49 -16.05 14.10
C ASP A 159 -10.94 -15.88 14.54
N SER A 160 -11.86 -16.24 13.64
CA SER A 160 -13.29 -16.20 13.92
C SER A 160 -13.73 -17.38 14.80
N ASP A 161 -12.95 -18.47 14.85
CA ASP A 161 -13.20 -19.67 15.66
C ASP A 161 -11.88 -20.41 16.02
N ASP A 162 -11.76 -20.80 17.30
CA ASP A 162 -10.56 -21.31 18.00
C ASP A 162 -10.08 -22.73 17.56
N GLU A 163 -10.72 -23.34 16.55
CA GLU A 163 -10.51 -24.75 16.15
C GLU A 163 -9.64 -24.91 14.88
N SER A 164 -9.35 -23.83 14.15
CA SER A 164 -8.47 -23.84 12.98
C SER A 164 -7.07 -23.35 13.33
N SER A 165 -6.11 -24.26 13.52
CA SER A 165 -4.70 -23.90 13.80
C SER A 165 -3.94 -23.32 12.59
N GLY A 166 -4.61 -22.97 11.49
CA GLY A 166 -4.00 -22.55 10.23
C GLY A 166 -4.16 -21.05 9.97
N LEU A 167 -3.16 -20.41 9.36
CA LEU A 167 -3.26 -19.01 8.93
C LEU A 167 -4.25 -18.85 7.76
N PHE A 168 -5.14 -17.85 7.84
CA PHE A 168 -6.05 -17.45 6.76
C PHE A 168 -5.27 -16.93 5.53
N ASP A 169 -4.18 -16.22 5.71
CA ASP A 169 -3.38 -15.71 4.60
C ASP A 169 -1.89 -15.86 4.91
N LEU A 170 -1.22 -16.73 4.16
CA LEU A 170 0.21 -16.94 4.29
C LEU A 170 1.05 -15.77 3.76
N ASN A 171 0.47 -14.91 2.92
CA ASN A 171 1.13 -13.70 2.44
C ASN A 171 0.95 -12.52 3.40
N PHE A 172 0.20 -12.69 4.49
CA PHE A 172 -0.04 -11.63 5.45
C PHE A 172 1.28 -11.12 6.03
N ASN A 173 1.44 -9.81 6.02
CA ASN A 173 2.59 -9.13 6.61
C ASN A 173 2.09 -7.97 7.47
N PRO A 174 2.29 -8.00 8.80
CA PRO A 174 1.81 -6.94 9.69
C PRO A 174 2.52 -5.59 9.46
N ASN A 175 3.68 -5.59 8.80
CA ASN A 175 4.42 -4.37 8.47
C ASN A 175 3.92 -3.69 7.17
N ASN A 176 2.88 -4.23 6.54
CA ASN A 176 2.32 -3.68 5.30
C ASN A 176 1.33 -2.56 5.63
N VAL A 177 1.87 -1.36 5.80
CA VAL A 177 1.10 -0.13 6.07
C VAL A 177 0.98 0.70 4.80
N ILE A 178 -0.23 1.16 4.48
CA ILE A 178 -0.50 2.13 3.43
C ILE A 178 -0.43 3.51 4.07
N ASN A 179 0.63 4.26 3.76
CA ASN A 179 0.83 5.60 4.30
C ASN A 179 -0.31 6.56 3.96
N THR A 180 -0.88 6.45 2.75
CA THR A 180 -2.01 7.29 2.33
C THR A 180 -2.88 6.56 1.33
N MET A 181 -4.19 6.60 1.57
CA MET A 181 -5.22 6.03 0.70
C MET A 181 -6.19 7.14 0.29
N ALA A 182 -6.29 7.39 -1.02
CA ALA A 182 -7.19 8.39 -1.60
C ALA A 182 -8.67 8.05 -1.31
N PRO A 183 -9.60 9.03 -1.35
CA PRO A 183 -11.02 8.74 -1.31
C PRO A 183 -11.40 7.77 -2.43
N ASP A 184 -12.28 6.80 -2.13
CA ASP A 184 -12.77 5.77 -3.06
C ASP A 184 -11.68 4.85 -3.66
N ALA A 185 -10.45 4.95 -3.18
CA ALA A 185 -9.38 4.04 -3.57
C ALA A 185 -9.70 2.61 -3.11
N ILE A 186 -9.26 1.66 -3.93
CA ILE A 186 -9.34 0.23 -3.64
C ILE A 186 -7.92 -0.31 -3.70
N GLN A 187 -7.43 -0.83 -2.57
CA GLN A 187 -6.13 -1.47 -2.47
C GLN A 187 -6.30 -2.98 -2.47
N ARG A 188 -5.61 -3.69 -3.36
CA ARG A 188 -5.67 -5.15 -3.52
C ARG A 188 -4.41 -5.84 -3.00
N TYR A 189 -4.58 -6.95 -2.27
CA TYR A 189 -3.52 -7.83 -1.77
C TYR A 189 -3.81 -9.28 -2.13
N PRO A 190 -2.87 -10.04 -2.72
CA PRO A 190 -3.09 -11.44 -3.05
C PRO A 190 -3.13 -12.31 -1.78
N ILE A 191 -4.21 -13.05 -1.59
CA ILE A 191 -4.36 -14.01 -0.48
C ILE A 191 -3.75 -15.35 -0.91
N MET A 192 -2.89 -15.92 -0.05
CA MET A 192 -2.33 -17.25 -0.24
C MET A 192 -2.87 -18.24 0.78
N GLN A 193 -3.56 -19.26 0.26
CA GLN A 193 -4.21 -20.32 1.04
C GLN A 193 -3.59 -21.68 0.75
N VAL A 194 -3.45 -22.49 1.80
CA VAL A 194 -2.99 -23.89 1.72
C VAL A 194 -4.04 -24.84 2.26
N LEU A 195 -3.83 -26.14 2.05
CA LEU A 195 -4.68 -27.16 2.67
C LEU A 195 -4.60 -27.02 4.20
N GLY A 196 -5.76 -26.80 4.84
CA GLY A 196 -5.87 -26.57 6.28
C GLY A 196 -5.98 -25.10 6.69
N SER A 197 -5.85 -24.15 5.76
CA SER A 197 -6.20 -22.74 6.03
C SER A 197 -7.71 -22.60 6.26
N PRO A 198 -8.14 -21.72 7.18
CA PRO A 198 -9.55 -21.41 7.37
C PRO A 198 -10.12 -20.68 6.15
N ASN A 199 -11.38 -20.94 5.83
CA ASN A 199 -12.09 -20.29 4.71
C ASN A 199 -12.75 -18.96 5.12
N GLU A 200 -12.71 -18.62 6.40
CA GLU A 200 -13.27 -17.40 6.99
C GLU A 200 -12.29 -16.84 8.02
N ALA A 201 -12.23 -15.52 8.13
CA ALA A 201 -11.54 -14.82 9.21
C ALA A 201 -12.21 -13.46 9.43
N ASP A 202 -12.04 -12.90 10.62
CA ASP A 202 -12.39 -11.51 10.87
C ASP A 202 -11.22 -10.62 10.42
N CYS A 203 -11.47 -9.74 9.46
CA CYS A 203 -10.48 -8.77 9.01
C CYS A 203 -10.73 -7.42 9.69
N ILE A 204 -9.72 -6.93 10.40
CA ILE A 204 -9.74 -5.61 11.03
C ILE A 204 -8.81 -4.70 10.29
N VAL A 205 -9.30 -3.50 9.95
CA VAL A 205 -8.57 -2.46 9.25
C VAL A 205 -8.47 -1.25 10.17
N ALA A 206 -7.26 -0.90 10.55
CA ALA A 206 -6.95 0.33 11.28
C ALA A 206 -6.54 1.43 10.30
N TRP A 207 -6.95 2.66 10.54
CA TRP A 207 -6.66 3.81 9.68
C TRP A 207 -6.75 5.12 10.49
N THR A 208 -6.11 6.18 9.99
CA THR A 208 -6.11 7.51 10.60
C THR A 208 -6.84 8.49 9.68
N ASP A 209 -7.75 9.30 10.24
CA ASP A 209 -8.49 10.31 9.49
C ASP A 209 -7.69 11.62 9.32
N VAL A 210 -8.25 12.58 8.59
CA VAL A 210 -7.63 13.90 8.37
C VAL A 210 -7.47 14.75 9.63
N ASN A 211 -8.12 14.37 10.74
CA ASN A 211 -8.02 15.02 12.04
C ASN A 211 -7.02 14.29 12.96
N GLU A 212 -6.23 13.37 12.42
CA GLU A 212 -5.25 12.55 13.15
C GLU A 212 -5.90 11.62 14.20
N VAL A 213 -7.19 11.29 14.03
CA VAL A 213 -7.88 10.33 14.90
C VAL A 213 -7.77 8.93 14.29
N SER A 214 -7.34 7.97 15.11
CA SER A 214 -7.28 6.57 14.72
C SER A 214 -8.65 5.89 14.85
N HIS A 215 -9.00 5.11 13.83
CA HIS A 215 -10.24 4.38 13.70
C HIS A 215 -9.97 2.93 13.32
N GLU A 216 -10.91 2.05 13.66
CA GLU A 216 -10.91 0.65 13.20
C GLU A 216 -12.24 0.31 12.53
N THR A 217 -12.19 -0.52 11.50
CA THR A 217 -13.36 -1.21 10.96
C THR A 217 -13.12 -2.70 10.96
N LYS A 218 -14.18 -3.49 11.10
CA LYS A 218 -14.13 -4.94 11.18
C LYS A 218 -15.15 -5.54 10.23
N ALA A 219 -14.74 -6.51 9.41
CA ALA A 219 -15.67 -7.33 8.64
C ALA A 219 -15.16 -8.76 8.49
N SER A 220 -16.09 -9.72 8.54
CA SER A 220 -15.78 -11.12 8.28
C SER A 220 -15.57 -11.33 6.78
N VAL A 221 -14.41 -11.88 6.42
CA VAL A 221 -14.00 -12.17 5.05
C VAL A 221 -14.07 -13.67 4.79
N ARG A 222 -14.68 -14.06 3.67
CA ARG A 222 -14.94 -15.48 3.34
C ARG A 222 -14.47 -15.83 1.94
N ILE A 223 -13.96 -17.04 1.79
CA ILE A 223 -13.47 -17.60 0.52
C ILE A 223 -14.41 -18.75 0.11
N SER A 224 -15.63 -18.42 -0.32
CA SER A 224 -16.61 -19.39 -0.84
C SER A 224 -16.82 -19.31 -2.36
#